data_AF-A0A8T4PAT0-F1
#
_entry.id   AF-A0A8T4PAT0-F1
#
_cell.length_a   1.000
_cell.length_b   1.000
_cell.length_c   1.000
_cell.angle_alpha   90.00
_cell.angle_beta   90.00
_cell.angle_gamma   90.00
#
_symmetry.space_group_name_H-M   'P 1'
#
loop_
_entity.id
_entity.type
_entity.pdbx_description
1 polymer ?
#
loop_
_entity_poly.entity_id
_entity_poly.type
_entity_poly.pdbx_seq_one_letter_code
_entity_poly.pdbx_strand_id
1 'polypeptide(L)'
;MVKIIEKSAEEIREEERESELAALAVQTLGEKFRITQGPLLIRAYLMEEKVEHYFIIRPTDSKINVYSPKVFDSAYKLAEAYESRQNEKEWSVRKTYRTV
;
A
#
# COMPACT_ATOMS: atom_id res chain seq x y z
N MET A 1 34.65 -7.56 -8.68
CA MET A 1 34.18 -8.90 -8.27
C MET A 1 32.67 -8.84 -8.16
N VAL A 2 31.92 -9.58 -8.99
CA VAL A 2 30.45 -9.58 -8.97
C VAL A 2 29.99 -10.64 -7.97
N LYS A 3 29.08 -10.27 -7.04
CA LYS A 3 28.48 -11.20 -6.07
C LYS A 3 27.07 -11.51 -6.54
N ILE A 4 26.83 -12.77 -6.91
CA ILE A 4 25.49 -13.27 -7.23
C ILE A 4 24.84 -13.63 -5.89
N ILE A 5 23.70 -13.03 -5.60
CA ILE A 5 22.87 -13.35 -4.43
C ILE A 5 21.58 -13.95 -4.99
N GLU A 6 21.33 -15.21 -4.67
CA GLU A 6 20.06 -15.86 -4.98
C GLU A 6 19.02 -15.42 -3.95
N LYS A 7 17.83 -15.04 -4.43
CA LYS A 7 16.69 -14.77 -3.56
C LYS A 7 16.21 -16.08 -2.96
N SER A 8 15.92 -16.06 -1.66
CA SER A 8 15.21 -17.14 -1.00
C SER A 8 13.78 -17.27 -1.53
N ALA A 9 13.19 -18.45 -1.36
CA ALA A 9 11.77 -18.67 -1.67
C ALA A 9 10.82 -17.77 -0.86
N GLU A 10 11.27 -17.26 0.29
CA GLU A 10 10.50 -16.29 1.08
C GLU A 10 10.50 -14.91 0.42
N GLU A 11 11.67 -14.42 0.01
CA GLU A 11 11.81 -13.13 -0.67
C GLU A 11 10.99 -13.09 -1.98
N ILE A 12 10.95 -14.19 -2.73
CA ILE A 12 10.13 -14.28 -3.95
C ILE A 12 8.64 -14.19 -3.61
N ARG A 13 8.19 -14.92 -2.58
CA ARG A 13 6.78 -14.91 -2.15
C ARG A 13 6.35 -13.54 -1.60
N GLU A 14 7.24 -12.84 -0.91
CA GLU A 14 6.98 -11.47 -0.44
C GLU A 14 6.82 -10.50 -1.62
N GLU A 15 7.68 -10.58 -2.63
CA GLU A 15 7.58 -9.74 -3.84
C GLU A 15 6.32 -10.03 -4.67
N GLU A 16 5.92 -11.30 -4.79
CA GLU A 16 4.68 -11.70 -5.44
C GLU A 16 3.46 -11.14 -4.69
N ARG A 17 3.44 -11.29 -3.35
CA ARG A 17 2.41 -10.71 -2.50
C ARG A 17 2.32 -9.19 -2.63
N GLU A 18 3.45 -8.49 -2.69
CA GLU A 18 3.49 -7.04 -2.91
C GLU A 18 2.93 -6.63 -4.28
N SER A 19 3.20 -7.43 -5.30
CA SER A 19 2.69 -7.24 -6.65
C SER A 19 1.17 -7.41 -6.71
N GLU A 20 0.65 -8.46 -6.07
CA GLU A 20 -0.79 -8.70 -5.97
C GLU A 20 -1.51 -7.57 -5.20
N LEU A 21 -0.95 -7.13 -4.07
CA LEU A 21 -1.54 -6.05 -3.27
C LEU A 21 -1.52 -4.72 -4.01
N ALA A 22 -0.49 -4.43 -4.81
CA ALA A 22 -0.46 -3.22 -5.62
C ALA A 22 -1.48 -3.28 -6.76
N ALA A 23 -1.63 -4.42 -7.43
CA ALA A 23 -2.66 -4.60 -8.45
C ALA A 23 -4.07 -4.42 -7.87
N LEU A 24 -4.32 -4.97 -6.68
CA LEU A 24 -5.58 -4.80 -5.97
C LEU A 24 -5.81 -3.34 -5.53
N ALA A 25 -4.76 -2.61 -5.16
CA ALA A 25 -4.85 -1.17 -4.90
C ALA A 25 -5.29 -0.38 -6.14
N VAL A 26 -4.70 -0.68 -7.30
CA VAL A 26 -5.11 -0.07 -8.58
C VAL A 26 -6.59 -0.35 -8.86
N GLN A 27 -7.03 -1.60 -8.71
CA GLN A 27 -8.42 -1.99 -8.94
C GLN A 27 -9.40 -1.31 -7.97
N THR A 28 -9.04 -1.22 -6.68
CA THR A 28 -9.95 -0.74 -5.63
C THR A 28 -10.12 0.79 -5.65
N LEU A 29 -9.02 1.50 -5.93
CA LEU A 29 -8.94 2.95 -5.87
C LEU A 29 -9.25 3.63 -7.21
N GLY A 30 -9.03 2.92 -8.32
CA GLY A 30 -9.28 3.42 -9.67
C GLY A 30 -8.27 4.47 -10.15
N GLU A 31 -8.54 5.02 -11.34
CA GLU A 31 -7.60 5.87 -12.11
C GLU A 31 -7.22 7.19 -11.43
N LYS A 32 -8.00 7.64 -10.43
CA LYS A 32 -7.70 8.87 -9.68
C LYS A 32 -6.45 8.74 -8.82
N PHE A 33 -6.12 7.53 -8.38
CA PHE A 33 -4.95 7.27 -7.57
C PHE A 33 -3.79 6.81 -8.45
N ARG A 34 -2.61 7.37 -8.19
CA ARG A 34 -1.36 6.83 -8.67
C ARG A 34 -0.79 5.90 -7.62
N ILE A 35 -0.41 4.70 -8.04
CA ILE A 35 0.17 3.67 -7.19
C ILE A 35 1.64 3.50 -7.58
N THR A 36 2.54 3.58 -6.59
CA THR A 36 3.97 3.32 -6.78
C THR A 36 4.43 2.27 -5.78
N GLN A 37 5.17 1.28 -6.25
CA GLN A 37 5.81 0.27 -5.41
C GLN A 37 7.25 0.67 -5.09
N GLY A 38 7.64 0.49 -3.84
CA GLY A 38 9.02 0.55 -3.38
C GLY A 38 9.34 -0.70 -2.57
N PRO A 39 10.59 -0.87 -2.12
CA PRO A 39 10.97 -2.04 -1.31
C PRO A 39 10.11 -2.12 -0.05
N LEU A 40 9.29 -3.17 0.08
CA LEU A 40 8.44 -3.44 1.24
C LEU A 40 7.34 -2.39 1.50
N LEU A 41 6.97 -1.58 0.50
CA LEU A 41 5.95 -0.55 0.65
C LEU A 41 5.24 -0.22 -0.65
N ILE A 42 3.95 0.09 -0.55
CA ILE A 42 3.15 0.60 -1.67
C ILE A 42 2.64 1.98 -1.28
N ARG A 43 2.86 2.99 -2.13
CA ARG A 43 2.35 4.35 -1.93
C ARG A 43 1.20 4.60 -2.88
N ALA A 44 0.08 5.07 -2.34
CA ALA A 44 -1.05 5.55 -3.11
C ALA A 44 -1.20 7.05 -2.90
N TYR A 45 -1.24 7.83 -3.98
CA TYR A 45 -1.40 9.28 -3.90
C TYR A 45 -2.41 9.80 -4.93
N LEU A 46 -3.14 10.81 -4.49
CA LEU A 46 -4.17 11.54 -5.21
C LEU A 46 -3.70 13.00 -5.32
N MET A 47 -3.65 13.51 -6.55
CA MET A 47 -3.30 14.90 -6.82
C MET A 47 -4.56 15.73 -7.03
N GLU A 48 -4.80 16.72 -6.17
CA GLU A 48 -5.89 17.69 -6.30
C GLU A 48 -5.35 19.10 -6.15
N GLU A 49 -5.63 20.00 -7.09
CA GLU A 49 -5.26 21.43 -6.97
C GLU A 49 -3.78 21.68 -6.64
N LYS A 50 -2.88 20.83 -7.16
CA LYS A 50 -1.42 20.82 -6.87
C LYS A 50 -1.03 20.40 -5.45
N VAL A 51 -1.97 19.90 -4.65
CA VAL A 51 -1.74 19.30 -3.34
C VAL A 51 -1.74 17.77 -3.48
N GLU A 52 -0.73 17.13 -2.91
CA GLU A 52 -0.62 15.68 -2.86
C GLU A 52 -1.29 15.15 -1.58
N HIS A 53 -2.29 14.28 -1.75
CA HIS A 53 -2.91 13.55 -0.66
C HIS A 53 -2.53 12.07 -0.78
N TYR A 54 -1.91 11.49 0.25
CA TYR A 54 -1.37 10.14 0.12
C TYR A 54 -1.49 9.30 1.39
N PHE A 55 -1.38 8.00 1.18
CA PHE A 55 -1.18 7.00 2.23
C PHE A 55 -0.13 5.97 1.79
N ILE A 56 0.47 5.32 2.78
CA ILE A 56 1.50 4.29 2.59
C ILE A 56 0.99 2.98 3.15
N ILE A 57 0.97 1.96 2.31
CA ILE A 57 0.64 0.58 2.62
C ILE A 57 1.95 -0.13 2.95
N ARG A 58 1.97 -0.86 4.06
CA ARG A 58 3.08 -1.71 4.52
C ARG A 58 2.59 -3.15 4.56
N PRO A 59 2.77 -3.91 3.46
CA PRO A 59 2.27 -5.29 3.34
C PRO A 59 2.80 -6.26 4.39
N THR A 60 4.03 -6.05 4.84
CA THR A 60 4.71 -6.86 5.86
C THR A 60 3.97 -6.80 7.19
N ASP A 61 3.62 -5.58 7.62
CA ASP A 61 2.97 -5.33 8.91
C ASP A 61 1.43 -5.27 8.82
N SER A 62 0.85 -5.43 7.63
CA SER A 62 -0.60 -5.24 7.35
C SER A 62 -1.11 -3.88 7.83
N LYS A 63 -0.40 -2.80 7.47
CA LYS A 63 -0.74 -1.43 7.89
C LYS A 63 -0.94 -0.50 6.72
N ILE A 64 -1.88 0.43 6.86
CA ILE A 64 -2.02 1.60 5.98
C ILE A 64 -1.87 2.86 6.82
N ASN A 65 -0.82 3.65 6.56
CA ASN A 65 -0.58 4.92 7.21
C ASN A 65 -1.11 6.06 6.34
N VAL A 66 -2.11 6.77 6.85
CA VAL A 66 -2.81 7.85 6.14
C VAL A 66 -2.25 9.21 6.55
N TYR A 67 -1.75 9.97 5.58
CA TYR A 67 -1.11 11.28 5.83
C TYR A 67 -2.00 12.47 5.46
N SER A 68 -3.13 12.22 4.80
CA SER A 68 -4.14 13.25 4.50
C SER A 68 -5.54 12.75 4.88
N PRO A 69 -6.36 13.55 5.59
CA PRO A 69 -7.73 13.18 5.92
C PRO A 69 -8.58 12.84 4.68
N LYS A 70 -8.34 13.52 3.55
CA LYS A 70 -9.12 13.34 2.31
C LYS A 70 -9.06 11.93 1.72
N VAL A 71 -8.01 11.18 2.01
CA VAL A 71 -7.81 9.82 1.46
C VAL A 71 -8.06 8.72 2.49
N PHE A 72 -8.63 9.07 3.65
CA PHE A 72 -8.93 8.11 4.72
C PHE A 72 -9.95 7.07 4.28
N ASP A 73 -11.06 7.48 3.68
CA ASP A 73 -12.11 6.54 3.23
C ASP A 73 -11.59 5.61 2.14
N SER A 74 -10.76 6.12 1.23
CA SER A 74 -10.06 5.32 0.23
C SER A 74 -9.12 4.29 0.85
N ALA A 75 -8.37 4.67 1.89
CA ALA A 75 -7.49 3.76 2.63
C ALA A 75 -8.28 2.71 3.39
N TYR A 76 -9.42 3.07 4.00
CA TYR A 76 -10.32 2.15 4.68
C TYR A 76 -10.90 1.11 3.72
N LYS A 77 -11.47 1.57 2.60
CA LYS A 77 -11.97 0.68 1.54
C LYS A 77 -10.90 -0.28 1.02
N LEU A 78 -9.66 0.19 0.92
CA LEU A 78 -8.54 -0.66 0.50
C LEU A 78 -8.21 -1.73 1.54
N ALA A 79 -8.23 -1.40 2.83
CA ALA A 79 -8.05 -2.38 3.90
C ALA A 79 -9.12 -3.47 3.85
N GLU A 80 -10.40 -3.10 3.70
CA GLU A 80 -11.50 -4.07 3.55
C GLU A 80 -11.31 -5.00 2.33
N ALA A 81 -10.85 -4.44 1.21
CA ALA A 81 -10.55 -5.22 0.01
C ALA A 81 -9.39 -6.20 0.23
N TYR A 82 -8.36 -5.81 0.97
CA TYR A 82 -7.24 -6.68 1.31
C TYR A 82 -7.64 -7.81 2.26
N GLU A 83 -8.44 -7.52 3.28
CA GLU A 83 -8.96 -8.53 4.21
C GLU A 83 -9.83 -9.56 3.50
N SER A 84 -10.74 -9.09 2.64
CA SER A 84 -11.65 -9.95 1.86
C SER A 84 -10.92 -10.91 0.91
N ARG A 85 -9.73 -10.53 0.43
CA ARG A 85 -8.93 -11.31 -0.52
C ARG A 85 -7.91 -12.23 0.15
N GLN A 86 -7.39 -11.85 1.31
CA GLN A 86 -6.31 -12.59 1.98
C GLN A 86 -6.77 -13.45 3.15
N ASN A 87 -8.04 -13.40 3.54
CA ASN A 87 -8.74 -14.33 4.44
C ASN A 87 -8.10 -14.59 5.83
N GLU A 88 -6.98 -13.94 6.18
CA GLU A 88 -6.16 -14.32 7.35
C GLU A 88 -5.49 -13.16 8.10
N LYS A 89 -5.45 -11.94 7.57
CA LYS A 89 -4.77 -10.80 8.23
C LYS A 89 -5.67 -9.58 8.37
N GLU A 90 -5.87 -9.15 9.61
CA GLU A 90 -6.48 -7.86 9.96
C GLU A 90 -5.56 -6.72 9.50
N TRP A 91 -6.13 -5.75 8.80
CA TRP A 91 -5.42 -4.58 8.30
C TRP A 91 -5.72 -3.37 9.17
N SER A 92 -4.66 -2.73 9.67
CA SER A 92 -4.81 -1.52 10.48
C SER A 92 -4.65 -0.24 9.66
N VAL A 93 -5.62 0.68 9.78
CA VAL A 93 -5.57 2.00 9.13
C VAL A 93 -5.24 3.06 10.18
N ARG A 94 -4.02 3.61 10.11
CA ARG A 94 -3.51 4.60 11.08
C ARG A 94 -3.50 6.00 10.50
N LYS A 95 -4.15 6.94 11.20
CA LYS A 95 -4.08 8.37 10.92
C LYS A 95 -2.74 8.94 11.42
N THR A 96 -1.95 9.51 10.53
CA THR A 96 -0.66 10.15 10.82
C THR A 96 -0.67 11.59 10.29
N TYR A 97 -1.55 12.40 10.86
CA TYR A 97 -1.58 13.83 10.55
C TYR A 97 -0.43 14.49 11.30
N ARG A 98 0.47 15.17 10.59
CA ARG A 98 1.36 16.12 11.26
C ARG A 98 0.52 17.32 11.65
N THR A 99 0.37 17.56 12.95
CA THR A 99 0.05 18.90 13.44
C THR A 99 1.23 19.78 13.07
N VAL A 100 1.02 20.67 12.09
CA VAL A 100 1.93 21.78 11.80
C VAL A 100 1.48 22.96 12.66
#